data_AF-A0A6N2DZR7-F1
#
_entry.id   AF-A0A6N2DZR7-F1
#
_cell.length_a   1.000
_cell.length_b   1.000
_cell.length_c   1.000
_cell.angle_alpha   90.00
_cell.angle_beta   90.00
_cell.angle_gamma   90.00
#
_symmetry.space_group_name_H-M   'P 1'
#
loop_
_entity.id
_entity.type
_entity.pdbx_description
1 polymer ?
#
loop_
_entity_poly.entity_id
_entity_poly.type
_entity_poly.pdbx_seq_one_letter_code
_entity_poly.pdbx_strand_id
1 'polypeptide(L)'
;MLGATAVFALGISVVELPCTAGFPVIWSQYVAGLGIAGGTFAALFTLYLSIYLLLEIIVVVAAVVLMQRLSFGEAQARVIKLIGGAVMVALGVAYFGFPEATQTFVGVGMIFALAIGLSVVALIASRLISLSSRH
;
A
#
# COMPACT_ATOMS: atom_id res chain seq x y z
N MET A 1 -4.07 -17.04 -18.23
CA MET A 1 -4.60 -16.38 -17.02
C MET A 1 -3.77 -16.75 -15.80
N LEU A 2 -3.66 -18.04 -15.44
CA LEU A 2 -2.86 -18.50 -14.28
C LEU A 2 -1.41 -17.97 -14.22
N GLY A 3 -0.67 -17.98 -15.34
CA GLY A 3 0.71 -17.47 -15.37
C GLY A 3 0.83 -15.97 -15.07
N ALA A 4 -0.08 -15.15 -15.60
CA ALA A 4 -0.09 -13.71 -15.32
C ALA A 4 -0.46 -13.44 -13.85
N THR A 5 -1.47 -14.14 -13.32
CA THR A 5 -1.88 -14.01 -11.91
C THR A 5 -0.75 -14.44 -10.98
N ALA A 6 -0.03 -15.52 -11.31
CA ALA A 6 1.12 -15.98 -10.52
C ALA A 6 2.27 -14.96 -10.53
N VAL A 7 2.60 -14.39 -11.70
CA VAL A 7 3.65 -13.36 -11.80
C VAL A 7 3.29 -12.10 -11.03
N PHE A 8 2.02 -11.64 -11.11
CA PHE A 8 1.57 -10.51 -10.32
C PHE A 8 1.59 -10.79 -8.82
N ALA A 9 1.12 -11.96 -8.39
CA ALA A 9 1.14 -12.36 -6.98
C ALA A 9 2.57 -12.41 -6.43
N LEU A 10 3.50 -13.03 -7.17
CA LEU A 10 4.91 -13.08 -6.80
C LEU A 10 5.56 -11.69 -6.75
N GLY A 11 5.29 -10.84 -7.75
CA GLY A 11 5.83 -9.48 -7.79
C GLY A 11 5.34 -8.62 -6.63
N ILE A 12 4.06 -8.73 -6.27
CA ILE A 12 3.48 -8.03 -5.12
C ILE A 12 4.09 -8.55 -3.81
N SER A 13 4.22 -9.87 -3.64
CA SER A 13 4.85 -10.43 -2.44
C SER A 13 6.28 -9.92 -2.25
N VAL A 14 7.10 -9.83 -3.31
CA VAL A 14 8.49 -9.34 -3.20
C VAL A 14 8.56 -7.89 -2.70
N VAL A 15 7.62 -7.04 -3.11
CA VAL A 15 7.54 -5.63 -2.67
C VAL A 15 6.94 -5.52 -1.27
N GLU A 16 5.92 -6.31 -0.96
CA GLU A 16 5.23 -6.26 0.34
C GLU A 16 6.06 -6.89 1.47
N LEU A 17 6.87 -7.93 1.19
CA LEU A 17 7.70 -8.60 2.20
C LEU A 17 8.59 -7.63 3.00
N PRO A 18 9.37 -6.72 2.39
CA PRO A 18 10.14 -5.74 3.16
C PRO A 18 9.25 -4.70 3.87
N CYS A 19 8.04 -4.40 3.35
CA CYS A 19 7.11 -3.44 3.96
C CYS A 19 6.38 -4.02 5.19
N THR A 20 6.07 -5.32 5.20
CA THR A 20 5.42 -6.07 6.30
C THR A 20 6.42 -6.67 7.27
N ALA A 21 7.47 -7.33 6.77
CA ALA A 21 8.49 -7.97 7.58
C ALA A 21 9.59 -7.00 8.06
N GLY A 22 9.70 -5.81 7.46
CA GLY A 22 10.66 -4.80 7.88
C GLY A 22 10.34 -4.21 9.25
N PHE A 23 9.06 -3.99 9.56
CA PHE A 23 8.66 -3.36 10.83
C PHE A 23 8.99 -4.22 12.07
N PRO A 24 8.72 -5.54 12.10
CA PRO A 24 9.16 -6.40 13.20
C PRO A 24 10.69 -6.52 13.33
N VAL A 25 11.42 -6.45 12.22
CA VAL A 25 12.89 -6.49 12.23
C VAL A 25 13.47 -5.21 12.82
N ILE A 26 12.98 -4.04 12.43
CA ILE A 26 13.42 -2.75 12.99
C ILE A 26 13.06 -2.67 14.48
N TRP A 27 11.85 -3.11 14.85
CA TRP A 27 11.42 -3.14 16.25
C TRP A 27 12.27 -4.08 17.10
N SER A 28 12.60 -5.27 16.60
CA SER A 28 13.43 -6.22 17.36
C SER A 28 14.86 -5.72 17.59
N GLN A 29 15.44 -4.98 16.64
CA GLN A 29 16.74 -4.30 16.83
C GLN A 29 16.68 -3.23 17.93
N TYR A 30 15.59 -2.44 18.00
CA TYR A 30 15.39 -1.45 19.06
C TYR A 30 15.21 -2.07 20.45
N VAL A 31 14.42 -3.15 20.54
CA VAL A 31 14.17 -3.85 21.82
C VAL A 31 15.40 -4.62 22.30
N ALA A 32 16.19 -5.18 21.38
CA ALA A 32 17.49 -5.78 21.71
C ALA A 32 18.47 -4.74 22.28
N GLY A 33 18.44 -3.50 21.78
CA GLY A 33 19.25 -2.39 22.32
C GLY A 33 18.86 -1.95 23.74
N LEU A 34 17.62 -2.23 24.17
CA LEU A 34 17.12 -1.94 25.53
C LEU A 34 17.42 -3.08 26.54
N GLY A 35 18.08 -4.16 26.11
CA GLY A 35 18.45 -5.28 26.98
C GLY A 35 17.29 -6.20 27.37
N ILE A 36 16.14 -6.08 26.72
CA ILE A 36 14.96 -6.91 26.98
C ILE A 36 15.12 -8.23 26.21
N ALA A 37 15.83 -9.18 26.82
CA ALA A 37 16.12 -10.50 26.24
C ALA A 37 15.21 -11.60 26.82
N GLY A 38 14.80 -12.56 25.98
CA GLY A 38 14.14 -13.79 26.41
C GLY A 38 12.61 -13.83 26.20
N GLY A 39 11.88 -14.44 27.15
CA GLY A 39 10.45 -14.75 26.99
C GLY A 39 9.55 -13.52 26.81
N THR A 40 9.90 -12.39 27.44
CA THR A 40 9.13 -11.14 27.31
C THR A 40 9.19 -10.57 25.89
N PHE A 41 10.34 -10.69 25.21
CA PHE A 41 10.47 -10.30 23.81
C PHE A 41 9.55 -11.11 22.90
N ALA A 42 9.54 -12.44 23.07
CA ALA A 42 8.67 -13.32 22.30
C ALA A 42 7.19 -13.01 22.54
N ALA A 43 6.78 -12.75 23.79
CA ALA A 43 5.41 -12.39 24.12
C ALA A 43 4.97 -11.07 23.47
N LEU A 44 5.79 -10.01 23.54
CA LEU A 44 5.48 -8.73 22.89
C LEU A 44 5.47 -8.86 21.36
N PHE A 45 6.37 -9.66 20.79
CA PHE A 45 6.43 -9.92 19.35
C PHE A 45 5.19 -10.66 18.84
N THR A 46 4.77 -11.71 19.56
CA THR A 46 3.54 -12.44 19.23
C THR A 46 2.31 -11.56 19.38
N LEU A 47 2.24 -10.73 20.43
CA LEU A 47 1.14 -9.76 20.59
C LEU A 47 1.10 -8.79 19.41
N TYR A 48 2.26 -8.22 19.04
CA TYR A 48 2.37 -7.30 17.90
C TYR A 48 1.89 -7.95 16.59
N LEU A 49 2.40 -9.14 16.25
CA LEU A 49 1.98 -9.87 15.04
C LEU A 49 0.51 -10.26 15.07
N SER A 50 -0.04 -10.62 16.23
CA SER A 50 -1.45 -10.97 16.36
C SER A 50 -2.38 -9.79 16.04
N ILE A 51 -2.03 -8.59 16.51
CA ILE A 51 -2.79 -7.36 16.24
C ILE A 51 -2.66 -6.98 14.76
N TYR A 52 -1.45 -7.09 14.21
CA TYR A 52 -1.19 -6.81 12.80
C TYR A 52 -2.05 -7.70 11.89
N LEU A 53 -2.02 -9.02 12.13
CA LEU A 53 -2.78 -9.98 11.33
C LEU A 53 -4.30 -9.76 11.48
N LEU A 54 -4.76 -9.45 12.69
CA LEU A 54 -6.16 -9.17 12.96
C LEU A 54 -6.66 -7.92 12.21
N LEU A 55 -5.86 -6.85 12.17
CA LEU A 55 -6.17 -5.66 11.38
C LEU A 55 -6.21 -5.95 9.87
N GLU A 56 -5.25 -6.72 9.37
CA GLU A 56 -5.21 -7.11 7.96
C GLU A 56 -6.47 -7.89 7.57
N ILE A 57 -6.88 -8.87 8.38
CA ILE A 57 -8.11 -9.63 8.18
C ILE A 57 -9.33 -8.69 8.19
N ILE A 58 -9.42 -7.76 9.14
CA ILE A 58 -10.53 -6.80 9.22
C ILE A 58 -10.62 -5.97 7.94
N VAL A 59 -9.50 -5.44 7.45
CA VAL A 59 -9.47 -4.59 6.24
C VAL A 59 -9.87 -5.40 5.01
N VAL A 60 -9.34 -6.63 4.85
CA VAL A 60 -9.67 -7.49 3.71
C VAL A 60 -11.15 -7.88 3.74
N VAL A 61 -11.67 -8.29 4.89
CA VAL A 61 -13.08 -8.65 5.04
C VAL A 61 -13.98 -7.44 4.78
N ALA A 62 -13.62 -6.26 5.31
CA ALA A 62 -14.35 -5.03 5.05
C ALA A 62 -14.36 -4.69 3.56
N ALA A 63 -13.23 -4.84 2.86
CA ALA A 63 -13.15 -4.61 1.42
C ALA A 63 -14.04 -5.58 0.63
N VAL A 64 -14.04 -6.88 0.98
CA VAL A 64 -14.89 -7.89 0.33
C VAL A 64 -16.37 -7.62 0.57
N VAL A 65 -16.76 -7.31 1.82
CA VAL A 65 -18.15 -6.97 2.16
C VAL A 65 -18.59 -5.70 1.45
N LEU A 66 -17.72 -4.68 1.37
CA LEU A 66 -17.99 -3.46 0.65
C LEU A 66 -18.17 -3.73 -0.85
N MET A 67 -17.34 -4.60 -1.45
CA MET A 67 -17.50 -5.02 -2.85
C MET A 67 -18.77 -5.81 -3.14
N GLN A 68 -19.28 -6.57 -2.18
CA GLN A 68 -20.56 -7.27 -2.34
C GLN A 68 -21.75 -6.32 -2.20
N ARG A 69 -21.64 -5.28 -1.37
CA ARG A 69 -22.72 -4.32 -1.07
C ARG A 69 -22.80 -3.17 -2.07
N LEU A 70 -21.65 -2.64 -2.49
CA LEU A 70 -21.57 -1.66 -3.57
C LEU A 70 -21.47 -2.45 -4.87
N SER A 71 -22.52 -2.40 -5.70
CA SER A 71 -22.40 -2.78 -7.10
C SER A 71 -21.48 -1.77 -7.79
N PHE A 72 -20.17 -1.94 -7.63
CA PHE A 72 -19.16 -1.07 -8.21
C PHE A 72 -19.32 -1.12 -9.73
N GLY A 73 -19.96 -0.10 -10.29
CA GLY A 73 -20.02 0.06 -11.74
C GLY A 73 -18.60 0.14 -12.31
N GLU A 74 -18.41 -0.30 -13.56
CA GLU A 74 -17.10 -0.34 -14.23
C GLU A 74 -16.35 1.01 -14.15
N ALA A 75 -17.08 2.13 -14.06
CA ALA A 75 -16.52 3.46 -13.91
C ALA A 75 -15.86 3.69 -12.54
N GLN A 76 -16.48 3.31 -11.42
CA GLN A 76 -15.87 3.48 -10.09
C GLN A 76 -14.67 2.55 -9.90
N ALA A 77 -14.78 1.30 -10.35
CA ALA A 77 -13.68 0.34 -10.27
C ALA A 77 -12.46 0.82 -11.08
N ARG A 78 -12.69 1.44 -12.25
CA ARG A 78 -11.62 2.02 -13.08
C ARG A 78 -10.89 3.16 -12.38
N VAL A 79 -11.61 4.05 -11.72
CA VAL A 79 -11.01 5.19 -10.99
C VAL A 79 -10.16 4.71 -9.82
N ILE A 80 -10.68 3.78 -9.01
CA ILE A 80 -9.95 3.21 -7.86
C ILE A 80 -8.68 2.50 -8.32
N LYS A 81 -8.74 1.75 -9.43
CA LYS A 81 -7.56 1.06 -9.99
C LYS A 81 -6.49 2.03 -10.49
N LEU A 82 -6.90 3.15 -11.11
CA LEU A 82 -5.97 4.17 -11.59
C LEU A 82 -5.26 4.88 -10.43
N ILE A 83 -6.02 5.26 -9.40
CA ILE A 83 -5.48 5.91 -8.20
C ILE A 83 -4.52 4.96 -7.47
N GLY A 84 -4.91 3.70 -7.26
CA GLY A 84 -4.04 2.71 -6.60
C GLY A 84 -2.73 2.50 -7.34
N GLY A 85 -2.76 2.37 -8.68
CA GLY A 85 -1.56 2.25 -9.50
C GLY A 85 -0.67 3.50 -9.48
N ALA A 86 -1.27 4.69 -9.54
CA ALA A 86 -0.51 5.95 -9.48
C ALA A 86 0.17 6.15 -8.11
N VAL A 87 -0.51 5.79 -7.02
CA VAL A 87 0.07 5.80 -5.67
C VAL A 87 1.25 4.84 -5.56
N MET A 88 1.14 3.61 -6.09
CA MET A 88 2.25 2.65 -6.09
C MET A 88 3.47 3.16 -6.88
N VAL A 89 3.26 3.75 -8.07
CA VAL A 89 4.36 4.33 -8.86
C VAL A 89 5.01 5.49 -8.13
N ALA A 90 4.23 6.40 -7.55
CA ALA A 90 4.76 7.53 -6.79
C ALA A 90 5.58 7.08 -5.57
N LEU A 91 5.10 6.08 -4.83
CA LEU A 91 5.83 5.50 -3.70
C LEU A 91 7.12 4.80 -4.14
N GLY A 92 7.09 4.04 -5.23
CA GLY A 92 8.28 3.38 -5.77
C GLY A 92 9.36 4.37 -6.22
N VAL A 93 8.96 5.45 -6.90
CA VAL A 93 9.89 6.52 -7.32
C VAL A 93 10.45 7.26 -6.10
N ALA A 94 9.62 7.56 -5.10
CA ALA A 94 10.07 8.24 -3.89
C ALA A 94 11.09 7.40 -3.12
N TYR A 95 10.84 6.09 -2.99
CA TYR A 95 11.73 5.16 -2.31
C TYR A 95 13.10 5.03 -3.02
N PHE A 96 13.11 5.06 -4.36
CA PHE A 96 14.34 4.94 -5.15
C PHE A 96 15.13 6.27 -5.25
N GLY A 97 14.45 7.41 -5.32
CA GLY A 97 15.07 8.71 -5.54
C GLY A 97 15.56 9.41 -4.27
N PHE A 98 14.76 9.41 -3.20
CA PHE A 98 15.03 10.18 -1.98
C PHE A 98 14.56 9.42 -0.72
N PRO A 99 15.30 8.41 -0.26
CA PRO A 99 14.92 7.62 0.91
C PRO A 99 14.83 8.46 2.21
N GLU A 100 15.54 9.59 2.28
CA GLU A 100 15.46 10.55 3.39
C GLU A 100 14.03 11.11 3.59
N ALA A 101 13.28 11.28 2.49
CA ALA A 101 11.96 11.89 2.51
C ALA A 101 10.88 10.94 3.05
N THR A 102 11.08 9.62 2.95
CA THR A 102 10.12 8.63 3.46
C THR A 102 10.20 8.44 4.96
N GLN A 103 11.27 8.91 5.60
CA GLN A 103 11.47 8.86 7.05
C GLN A 103 10.80 10.02 7.80
N THR A 104 10.34 11.05 7.09
CA THR A 104 9.73 12.25 7.69
C THR A 104 8.23 12.31 7.39
N PHE A 105 7.40 12.59 8.40
CA PHE A 105 5.95 12.77 8.23
C PHE A 105 5.57 13.75 7.11
N VAL A 106 6.33 14.86 7.00
CA VAL A 106 6.14 15.88 5.95
C VAL A 106 6.49 15.34 4.56
N GLY A 107 7.56 14.57 4.44
CA GLY A 107 7.97 13.99 3.15
C GLY A 107 6.99 12.93 2.66
N VAL A 108 6.50 12.06 3.56
CA VAL A 108 5.39 11.13 3.27
C VAL A 108 4.14 11.89 2.83
N GLY A 109 3.76 12.96 3.56
CA GLY A 109 2.63 13.81 3.19
C GLY A 109 2.76 14.42 1.78
N MET A 110 3.95 14.89 1.41
CA MET A 110 4.21 15.44 0.07
C MET A 110 4.13 14.37 -1.03
N ILE A 111 4.60 13.15 -0.78
CA ILE A 111 4.52 12.04 -1.74
C ILE A 111 3.06 11.68 -2.01
N PHE A 112 2.23 11.57 -0.96
CA PHE A 112 0.80 11.33 -1.13
C PHE A 112 0.09 12.48 -1.85
N ALA A 113 0.44 13.73 -1.54
CA ALA A 113 -0.12 14.90 -2.22
C ALA A 113 0.23 14.91 -3.72
N LEU A 114 1.48 14.60 -4.08
CA LEU A 114 1.93 14.47 -5.47
C LEU A 114 1.24 13.30 -6.19
N ALA A 115 1.14 12.15 -5.54
CA ALA A 115 0.48 10.97 -6.09
C ALA A 115 -1.01 11.24 -6.38
N ILE A 116 -1.71 11.88 -5.44
CA ILE A 116 -3.10 12.29 -5.61
C ILE A 116 -3.21 13.35 -6.72
N GLY A 117 -2.31 14.32 -6.76
CA GLY A 117 -2.24 15.34 -7.81
C GLY A 117 -2.09 14.74 -9.21
N LEU A 118 -1.13 13.83 -9.39
CA LEU A 118 -0.91 13.10 -10.65
C LEU A 118 -2.11 12.22 -11.01
N SER A 119 -2.72 11.56 -10.03
CA SER A 119 -3.94 10.76 -10.24
C SER A 119 -5.10 11.62 -10.74
N VAL A 120 -5.29 12.80 -10.14
CA VAL A 120 -6.34 13.76 -10.54
C VAL A 120 -6.07 14.29 -11.96
N VAL A 121 -4.81 14.63 -12.29
CA VAL A 121 -4.43 15.06 -13.64
C VAL A 121 -4.67 13.95 -14.67
N ALA A 122 -4.32 12.70 -14.36
CA ALA A 122 -4.58 11.56 -15.24
C ALA A 122 -6.09 11.31 -15.42
N LEU A 123 -6.89 11.48 -14.37
CA LEU A 123 -8.35 11.38 -14.45
C LEU A 123 -8.95 12.50 -15.32
N ILE A 124 -8.48 13.74 -15.17
CA ILE A 124 -8.93 14.88 -15.98
C ILE A 124 -8.53 14.68 -17.45
N ALA A 125 -7.31 14.26 -17.73
CA ALA A 125 -6.86 13.93 -19.08
C ALA A 125 -7.70 12.81 -19.71
N SER A 126 -7.99 11.74 -18.96
CA SER A 126 -8.83 10.64 -19.44
C SER A 126 -10.27 11.08 -19.74
N ARG A 127 -10.82 11.99 -18.92
CA ARG A 127 -12.15 12.59 -19.13
C ARG A 127 -12.17 13.48 -20.37
N LEU A 128 -11.17 14.34 -20.55
CA LEU A 128 -11.03 15.24 -21.71
C LEU A 128 -10.89 14.48 -23.03
N ILE A 129 -10.09 13.41 -23.04
CA ILE A 129 -9.93 12.54 -24.22
C ILE A 129 -11.24 11.83 -24.55
N SER A 130 -11.98 11.35 -23.54
CA SER A 130 -13.29 10.72 -23.74
C SER A 130 -14.38 11.67 -24.26
N LEU A 131 -14.27 12.96 -23.95
CA LEU A 131 -15.17 14.01 -24.44
C LEU A 131 -14.81 14.43 -25.88
N SER A 132 -13.51 14.48 -26.21
CA SER A 132 -13.01 14.79 -27.56
C SER A 132 -13.39 13.73 -28.60
N SER A 133 -13.42 12.45 -28.21
CA SER A 133 -13.81 11.32 -29.08
C SER A 133 -15.32 11.26 -29.45
N ARG A 134 -16.15 12.17 -28.90
CA ARG A 134 -17.60 12.21 -29.16
C ARG A 134 -18.03 13.23 -30.23
N HIS A 135 -17.10 14.00 -30.77
CA HIS A 135 -17.29 14.89 -31.91
C HIS A 135 -16.67 14.31 -33.18
#